data_AF-A0A9N6ZE04-F1
#
_entry.id   AF-A0A9N6ZE04-F1
#
_cell.length_a   1.000
_cell.length_b   1.000
_cell.length_c   1.000
_cell.angle_alpha   90.00
_cell.angle_beta   90.00
_cell.angle_gamma   90.00
#
_symmetry.space_group_name_H-M   'P 1'
#
loop_
_entity.id
_entity.type
_entity.pdbx_description
1 polymer ?
#
loop_
_entity_poly.entity_id
_entity_poly.type
_entity_poly.pdbx_seq_one_letter_code
_entity_poly.pdbx_strand_id
1 'polypeptide(L)'
;MKREECQMGLMQVKTPPNILPRIRDLSNELEASKMKLRVSEDKLSRPSLHLIQLQNEMADMKVQHRLAIQQEQRNSSEIKEAAQRLDAAHEIRVSTLEARLAELSLSVGSYDRLRQQDLDTVSKLKEQIFELQRDRNGQCNVEEEEEEDDGCSPDKLIDKMVGLKAKLDQVSKSHGDVHIKALLEARGLSHSSDDEVCRKELLHTKQELERLKQEHGTKNWSDIHPKMSDDEINALRVQVPVLFLKNELQRCEDECNRSLVDARQSAAKERRTVEEKLAQTERSHRARIAELEHQFQKQRDRSLSLLQEKDEELTNLRHLLYQVEDAPLTMAAGAAGSTAAATSADPWPESIAPLASMSLGASASGGQILHYVEELARKTVEIQSLRRGKYQLESSLRELQMSTVALEQKTADQKSQLHEEIARLERNQSREGANLEYLKNVILEFLVCPDSSSQSHMFNAIATILHFSPSEMQRIQTEQSIW
;
A
#
# COMPACT_ATOMS: atom_id res chain seq x y z
N MET A 1 -30.51 142.94 7.00
CA MET A 1 -31.34 143.41 5.88
C MET A 1 -31.53 142.22 4.94
N LYS A 2 -32.78 141.95 4.56
CA LYS A 2 -33.38 140.72 4.01
C LYS A 2 -32.65 140.03 2.83
N ARG A 3 -32.71 138.68 2.84
CA ARG A 3 -32.95 137.69 1.76
C ARG A 3 -32.35 136.36 2.24
N GLU A 4 -33.06 135.46 2.91
CA GLU A 4 -34.11 134.56 2.39
C GLU A 4 -34.04 134.29 0.88
N GLU A 5 -34.06 133.00 0.56
CA GLU A 5 -34.04 132.31 -0.74
C GLU A 5 -32.68 131.71 -1.17
N CYS A 6 -32.76 130.44 -1.58
CA CYS A 6 -31.71 129.55 -2.05
C CYS A 6 -30.96 128.70 -1.01
N GLN A 7 -31.69 128.22 0.00
CA GLN A 7 -31.58 126.82 0.38
C GLN A 7 -32.58 126.04 -0.51
N MET A 8 -32.22 124.84 -0.96
CA MET A 8 -32.95 123.97 -1.92
C MET A 8 -32.44 124.06 -3.36
N GLY A 9 -31.36 123.32 -3.61
CA GLY A 9 -30.87 123.06 -4.96
C GLY A 9 -29.74 122.04 -5.01
N LEU A 10 -29.63 121.15 -4.02
CA LEU A 10 -28.87 119.91 -4.20
C LEU A 10 -29.53 119.19 -5.37
N MET A 11 -28.78 119.07 -6.46
CA MET A 11 -29.19 118.34 -7.65
C MET A 11 -29.70 116.96 -7.23
N GLN A 12 -31.01 116.83 -7.09
CA GLN A 12 -31.66 115.56 -7.24
C GLN A 12 -31.46 115.20 -8.70
N VAL A 13 -30.44 114.39 -8.95
CA VAL A 13 -30.40 113.52 -10.12
C VAL A 13 -31.73 112.78 -10.10
N LYS A 14 -32.68 113.27 -10.91
CA LYS A 14 -33.96 112.60 -11.18
C LYS A 14 -33.59 111.25 -11.80
N THR A 15 -33.48 110.23 -10.96
CA THR A 15 -33.52 108.85 -11.43
C THR A 15 -34.89 108.65 -12.07
N PRO A 16 -34.97 108.18 -13.32
CA PRO A 16 -36.25 108.05 -14.00
C PRO A 16 -37.21 107.15 -13.21
N PRO A 17 -38.54 107.42 -13.25
CA PRO A 17 -39.55 106.81 -12.38
C PRO A 17 -39.69 105.28 -12.55
N ASN A 18 -38.97 104.67 -13.50
CA ASN A 18 -38.96 103.23 -13.77
C ASN A 18 -37.77 102.47 -13.17
N ILE A 19 -36.78 103.13 -12.55
CA ILE A 19 -35.57 102.44 -12.05
C ILE A 19 -35.82 101.74 -10.71
N LEU A 20 -36.49 102.40 -9.76
CA LEU A 20 -36.75 101.84 -8.42
C LEU A 20 -37.61 100.55 -8.43
N PRO A 21 -38.74 100.46 -9.16
CA PRO A 21 -39.47 99.21 -9.28
C PRO A 21 -38.62 98.13 -9.96
N ARG A 22 -37.86 98.49 -11.00
CA ARG A 22 -36.97 97.55 -11.70
C ARG A 22 -35.85 97.02 -10.81
N ILE A 23 -35.26 97.84 -9.93
CA ILE A 23 -34.27 97.40 -8.95
C ILE A 23 -34.91 96.43 -7.93
N ARG A 24 -36.13 96.72 -7.49
CA ARG A 24 -36.87 95.83 -6.58
C ARG A 24 -37.19 94.49 -7.25
N ASP A 25 -37.63 94.51 -8.51
CA ASP A 25 -37.91 93.30 -9.28
C ASP A 25 -36.63 92.48 -9.50
N LEU A 26 -35.52 93.12 -9.88
CA LEU A 26 -34.22 92.47 -10.03
C LEU A 26 -33.69 91.92 -8.69
N SER A 27 -33.93 92.62 -7.58
CA SER A 27 -33.58 92.13 -6.24
C SER A 27 -34.40 90.90 -5.87
N ASN A 28 -35.71 90.90 -6.17
CA ASN A 28 -36.58 89.75 -5.95
C ASN A 28 -36.21 88.57 -6.85
N GLU A 29 -35.87 88.80 -8.12
CA GLU A 29 -35.37 87.78 -9.05
C GLU A 29 -34.02 87.20 -8.60
N LEU A 30 -33.14 88.06 -8.06
CA LEU A 30 -31.85 87.64 -7.50
C LEU A 30 -32.04 86.79 -6.24
N GLU A 31 -32.93 87.19 -5.33
CA GLU A 31 -33.25 86.39 -4.14
C GLU A 31 -33.91 85.06 -4.51
N ALA A 32 -34.84 85.07 -5.46
CA ALA A 32 -35.46 83.85 -5.97
C ALA A 32 -34.43 82.90 -6.62
N SER A 33 -33.47 83.45 -7.36
CA SER A 33 -32.38 82.67 -7.97
C SER A 33 -31.41 82.12 -6.91
N LYS A 34 -31.07 82.91 -5.90
CA LYS A 34 -30.26 82.46 -4.75
C LYS A 34 -30.95 81.34 -3.96
N MET A 35 -32.25 81.45 -3.72
CA MET A 35 -33.02 80.39 -3.06
C MET A 35 -33.08 79.11 -3.89
N LYS A 36 -33.30 79.21 -5.21
CA LYS A 36 -33.24 78.04 -6.12
C LYS A 36 -31.86 77.38 -6.12
N LEU A 37 -30.79 78.18 -6.10
CA LEU A 37 -29.41 77.69 -6.09
C LEU A 37 -29.11 76.94 -4.79
N ARG A 38 -29.51 77.49 -3.64
CA ARG A 38 -29.41 76.79 -2.33
C ARG A 38 -30.19 75.47 -2.32
N VAL A 39 -31.42 75.46 -2.84
CA VAL A 39 -32.22 74.24 -2.93
C VAL A 39 -31.57 73.19 -3.85
N SER A 40 -30.90 73.60 -4.94
CA SER A 40 -30.13 72.66 -5.77
C SER A 40 -28.84 72.20 -5.10
N GLU A 41 -28.16 73.06 -4.36
CA GLU A 41 -26.95 72.73 -3.60
C GLU A 41 -27.26 71.75 -2.47
N ASP A 42 -28.36 71.93 -1.74
CA ASP A 42 -28.84 71.01 -0.70
C ASP A 42 -29.24 69.63 -1.29
N LYS A 43 -29.76 69.61 -2.53
CA LYS A 43 -30.08 68.37 -3.24
C LYS A 43 -28.82 67.65 -3.75
N LEU A 44 -27.78 68.38 -4.13
CA LEU A 44 -26.48 67.84 -4.56
C LEU A 44 -25.62 67.39 -3.37
N SER A 45 -25.75 68.07 -2.22
CA SER A 45 -25.06 67.75 -0.97
C SER A 45 -25.51 66.41 -0.37
N ARG A 46 -26.77 66.03 -0.59
CA ARG A 46 -27.27 64.72 -0.17
C ARG A 46 -26.76 63.65 -1.14
N PRO A 47 -25.96 62.67 -0.68
CA PRO A 47 -25.56 61.56 -1.53
C PRO A 47 -26.81 60.86 -2.06
N SER A 48 -26.84 60.61 -3.37
CA SER A 48 -28.00 59.96 -4.01
C SER A 48 -28.32 58.64 -3.32
N LEU A 49 -29.61 58.30 -3.18
CA LEU A 49 -30.03 57.05 -2.53
C LEU A 49 -29.36 55.82 -3.17
N HIS A 50 -29.14 55.85 -4.48
CA HIS A 50 -28.44 54.80 -5.20
C HIS A 50 -26.95 54.70 -4.82
N LEU A 51 -26.27 55.82 -4.58
CA LEU A 51 -24.88 55.82 -4.09
C LEU A 51 -24.79 55.20 -2.69
N ILE A 52 -25.74 55.50 -1.81
CA ILE A 52 -25.80 54.92 -0.46
C ILE A 52 -26.04 53.40 -0.54
N GLN A 53 -26.96 52.96 -1.41
CA GLN A 53 -27.22 51.53 -1.65
C GLN A 53 -25.96 50.82 -2.15
N LEU A 54 -25.28 51.37 -3.16
CA LEU A 54 -24.06 50.79 -3.70
C LEU A 54 -22.93 50.76 -2.65
N GLN A 55 -22.83 51.78 -1.80
CA GLN A 55 -21.87 51.83 -0.70
C GLN A 55 -22.16 50.73 0.34
N ASN A 56 -23.43 50.48 0.66
CA ASN A 56 -23.84 49.41 1.55
C ASN A 56 -23.58 48.03 0.94
N GLU A 57 -23.93 47.81 -0.32
CA GLU A 57 -23.63 46.56 -1.05
C GLU A 57 -22.13 46.30 -1.10
N MET A 58 -21.30 47.33 -1.34
CA MET A 58 -19.85 47.19 -1.31
C MET A 58 -19.32 46.84 0.09
N ALA A 59 -19.91 47.41 1.14
CA ALA A 59 -19.55 47.07 2.51
C ALA A 59 -19.92 45.62 2.85
N ASP A 60 -21.11 45.18 2.47
CA ASP A 60 -21.59 43.80 2.67
C ASP A 60 -20.72 42.81 1.90
N MET A 61 -20.41 43.10 0.63
CA MET A 61 -19.52 42.28 -0.18
C MET A 61 -18.12 42.18 0.45
N LYS A 62 -17.57 43.28 0.98
CA LYS A 62 -16.28 43.26 1.69
C LYS A 62 -16.32 42.38 2.95
N VAL A 63 -17.40 42.45 3.73
CA VAL A 63 -17.59 41.60 4.91
C VAL A 63 -17.70 40.13 4.52
N GLN A 64 -18.50 39.82 3.50
CA GLN A 64 -18.65 38.46 2.97
C GLN A 64 -17.33 37.90 2.45
N HIS A 65 -16.57 38.68 1.67
CA HIS A 65 -15.24 38.26 1.20
C HIS A 65 -14.28 38.02 2.36
N ARG A 66 -14.27 38.88 3.38
CA ARG A 66 -13.42 38.70 4.56
C ARG A 66 -13.77 37.40 5.29
N LEU A 67 -15.06 37.12 5.45
CA LEU A 67 -15.54 35.90 6.10
C LEU A 67 -15.20 34.64 5.28
N ALA A 68 -15.37 34.70 3.95
CA ALA A 68 -14.99 33.62 3.05
C ALA A 68 -13.48 33.32 3.12
N ILE A 69 -12.62 34.36 3.12
CA ILE A 69 -11.16 34.19 3.29
C ILE A 69 -10.84 33.55 4.63
N GLN A 70 -11.48 33.99 5.73
CA GLN A 70 -11.26 33.40 7.04
C GLN A 70 -11.70 31.93 7.11
N GLN A 71 -12.82 31.59 6.48
CA GLN A 71 -13.29 30.21 6.42
C GLN A 71 -12.35 29.33 5.59
N GLU A 72 -11.88 29.83 4.45
CA GLU A 72 -10.92 29.11 3.61
C GLU A 72 -9.58 28.92 4.33
N GLN A 73 -9.12 29.92 5.09
CA GLN A 73 -7.92 29.80 5.94
C GLN A 73 -8.08 28.74 7.01
N ARG A 74 -9.24 28.67 7.70
CA ARG A 74 -9.52 27.63 8.70
C ARG A 74 -9.55 26.24 8.07
N ASN A 75 -10.29 26.08 6.97
CA ASN A 75 -10.34 24.82 6.23
C ASN A 75 -8.93 24.40 5.78
N SER A 76 -8.12 25.33 5.27
CA SER A 76 -6.74 25.07 4.87
C SER A 76 -5.87 24.63 6.06
N SER A 77 -6.00 25.26 7.23
CA SER A 77 -5.27 24.83 8.44
C SER A 77 -5.70 23.44 8.91
N GLU A 78 -7.00 23.13 8.92
CA GLU A 78 -7.52 21.83 9.33
C GLU A 78 -7.04 20.71 8.40
N ILE A 79 -7.06 20.95 7.08
CA ILE A 79 -6.54 20.01 6.08
C ILE A 79 -5.04 19.80 6.26
N LYS A 80 -4.27 20.86 6.50
CA LYS A 80 -2.82 20.77 6.76
C LYS A 80 -2.52 19.96 8.02
N GLU A 81 -3.24 20.20 9.11
CA GLU A 81 -3.09 19.43 10.34
C GLU A 81 -3.48 17.95 10.15
N ALA A 82 -4.55 17.68 9.42
CA ALA A 82 -4.96 16.31 9.11
C ALA A 82 -3.89 15.58 8.27
N ALA A 83 -3.29 16.26 7.29
CA ALA A 83 -2.18 15.72 6.50
C ALA A 83 -0.96 15.43 7.39
N GLN A 84 -0.57 16.37 8.25
CA GLN A 84 0.55 16.18 9.19
C GLN A 84 0.32 15.00 10.14
N ARG A 85 -0.90 14.80 10.66
CA ARG A 85 -1.23 13.64 11.51
C ARG A 85 -1.10 12.32 10.74
N LEU A 86 -1.53 12.31 9.48
CA LEU A 86 -1.44 11.13 8.62
C LEU A 86 0.02 10.81 8.28
N ASP A 87 0.82 11.83 7.97
CA ASP A 87 2.26 11.68 7.71
C ASP A 87 2.99 11.14 8.94
N ALA A 88 2.72 11.68 10.14
CA ALA A 88 3.30 11.18 11.38
C ALA A 88 2.92 9.72 11.67
N ALA A 89 1.66 9.34 11.42
CA ALA A 89 1.23 7.95 11.55
C ALA A 89 1.93 7.03 10.54
N HIS A 90 2.17 7.50 9.32
CA HIS A 90 2.94 6.76 8.33
C HIS A 90 4.41 6.61 8.72
N GLU A 91 5.04 7.67 9.23
CA GLU A 91 6.42 7.63 9.72
C GLU A 91 6.59 6.62 10.86
N ILE A 92 5.68 6.61 11.85
CA ILE A 92 5.69 5.62 12.93
C ILE A 92 5.54 4.20 12.37
N ARG A 93 4.64 4.00 11.41
CA ARG A 93 4.44 2.68 10.78
C ARG A 93 5.70 2.23 10.04
N VAL A 94 6.33 3.12 9.27
CA VAL A 94 7.58 2.84 8.55
C VAL A 94 8.69 2.49 9.54
N SER A 95 8.89 3.31 10.57
CA SER A 95 9.87 3.04 11.63
C SER A 95 9.64 1.69 12.32
N THR A 96 8.38 1.32 12.59
CA THR A 96 8.05 0.01 13.17
C THR A 96 8.37 -1.15 12.21
N LEU A 97 8.10 -0.98 10.91
CA LEU A 97 8.43 -1.97 9.90
C LEU A 97 9.94 -2.10 9.70
N GLU A 98 10.67 -0.99 9.69
CA GLU A 98 12.13 -0.96 9.64
C GLU A 98 12.76 -1.67 10.85
N ALA A 99 12.23 -1.44 12.06
CA ALA A 99 12.68 -2.13 13.27
C ALA A 99 12.47 -3.64 13.17
N ARG A 100 11.28 -4.10 12.73
CA ARG A 100 11.01 -5.53 12.51
C ARG A 100 11.89 -6.12 11.41
N LEU A 101 12.15 -5.36 10.34
CA LEU A 101 13.03 -5.78 9.26
C LEU A 101 14.48 -5.91 9.74
N ALA A 102 14.93 -5.02 10.64
CA ALA A 102 16.22 -5.14 11.30
C ALA A 102 16.29 -6.38 12.21
N GLU A 103 15.27 -6.66 13.00
CA GLU A 103 15.18 -7.88 13.84
C GLU A 103 15.23 -9.17 13.00
N LEU A 104 14.47 -9.22 11.90
CA LEU A 104 14.49 -10.32 10.95
C LEU A 104 15.87 -10.47 10.30
N SER A 105 16.49 -9.36 9.89
CA SER A 105 17.82 -9.35 9.29
C SER A 105 18.89 -9.86 10.26
N LEU A 106 18.79 -9.48 11.54
CA LEU A 106 19.68 -9.98 12.59
C LEU A 106 19.50 -11.48 12.84
N SER A 107 18.26 -11.96 12.83
CA SER A 107 17.94 -13.37 13.01
C SER A 107 18.40 -14.22 11.82
N VAL A 108 18.15 -13.78 10.58
CA VAL A 108 18.71 -14.45 9.38
C VAL A 108 20.24 -14.44 9.42
N GLY A 109 20.85 -13.32 9.81
CA GLY A 109 22.30 -13.24 9.98
C GLY A 109 22.86 -14.17 11.07
N SER A 110 22.13 -14.42 12.16
CA SER A 110 22.56 -15.38 13.18
C SER A 110 22.44 -16.82 12.70
N TYR A 111 21.36 -17.15 11.96
CA TYR A 111 21.21 -18.47 11.32
C TYR A 111 22.30 -18.73 10.27
N ASP A 112 22.66 -17.74 9.45
CA ASP A 112 23.75 -17.89 8.48
C ASP A 112 25.10 -18.12 9.16
N ARG A 113 25.38 -17.41 10.27
CA ARG A 113 26.60 -17.64 11.07
C ARG A 113 26.61 -19.03 11.69
N LEU A 114 25.48 -19.48 12.25
CA LEU A 114 25.37 -20.82 12.83
C LEU A 114 25.57 -21.89 11.74
N ARG A 115 24.97 -21.68 10.57
CA ARG A 115 25.17 -22.57 9.41
C ARG A 115 26.62 -22.62 8.95
N GLN A 116 27.34 -21.50 8.96
CA GLN A 116 28.78 -21.48 8.68
C GLN A 116 29.57 -22.29 9.72
N GLN A 117 29.25 -22.14 11.01
CA GLN A 117 29.85 -22.95 12.07
C GLN A 117 29.57 -24.44 11.88
N ASP A 118 28.34 -24.80 11.51
CA ASP A 118 27.96 -26.18 11.22
C ASP A 118 28.72 -26.73 10.00
N LEU A 119 28.88 -25.94 8.94
CA LEU A 119 29.70 -26.34 7.78
C LEU A 119 31.18 -26.53 8.14
N ASP A 120 31.73 -25.68 9.00
CA ASP A 120 33.11 -25.81 9.48
C ASP A 120 33.28 -27.05 10.36
N THR A 121 32.32 -27.35 11.24
CA THR A 121 32.35 -28.57 12.07
C THR A 121 32.20 -29.83 11.22
N VAL A 122 31.31 -29.83 10.23
CA VAL A 122 31.19 -30.92 9.26
C VAL A 122 32.49 -31.12 8.48
N SER A 123 33.16 -30.04 8.08
CA SER A 123 34.45 -30.11 7.39
C SER A 123 35.54 -30.72 8.28
N LYS A 124 35.62 -30.31 9.56
CA LYS A 124 36.54 -30.92 10.54
C LYS A 124 36.25 -32.40 10.78
N LEU A 125 34.98 -32.77 10.91
CA LEU A 125 34.59 -34.18 11.07
C LEU A 125 34.93 -35.00 9.82
N LYS A 126 34.77 -34.43 8.62
CA LYS A 126 35.22 -35.06 7.37
C LYS A 126 36.74 -35.23 7.33
N GLU A 127 37.51 -34.24 7.77
CA GLU A 127 38.97 -34.34 7.91
C GLU A 127 39.37 -35.42 8.91
N GLN A 128 38.73 -35.49 10.08
CA GLN A 128 38.97 -36.54 11.08
C GLN A 128 38.62 -37.94 10.55
N ILE A 129 37.51 -38.08 9.82
CA ILE A 129 37.15 -39.34 9.17
C ILE A 129 38.21 -39.71 8.12
N PHE A 130 38.69 -38.74 7.33
CA PHE A 130 39.74 -38.96 6.34
C PHE A 130 41.06 -39.34 7.00
N GLU A 131 41.45 -38.70 8.10
CA GLU A 131 42.63 -39.05 8.91
C GLU A 131 42.50 -40.46 9.48
N LEU A 132 41.36 -40.81 10.09
CA LEU A 132 41.11 -42.16 10.60
C LEU A 132 41.09 -43.20 9.49
N GLN A 133 40.55 -42.88 8.31
CA GLN A 133 40.61 -43.77 7.14
C GLN A 133 42.03 -43.93 6.61
N ARG A 134 42.84 -42.85 6.63
CA ARG A 134 44.24 -42.88 6.24
C ARG A 134 45.09 -43.64 7.25
N ASP A 135 44.84 -43.49 8.55
CA ASP A 135 45.52 -44.20 9.61
C ASP A 135 45.13 -45.69 9.58
N ARG A 136 43.85 -46.02 9.32
CA ARG A 136 43.38 -47.39 9.09
C ARG A 136 43.99 -48.01 7.83
N ASN A 137 44.06 -47.27 6.71
CA ASN A 137 44.76 -47.73 5.51
C ASN A 137 46.29 -47.82 5.71
N GLY A 138 46.86 -46.97 6.57
CA GLY A 138 48.27 -47.00 6.95
C GLY A 138 48.61 -48.17 7.88
N GLN A 139 47.68 -48.53 8.77
CA GLN A 139 47.76 -49.71 9.63
C GLN A 139 47.54 -50.99 8.84
N CYS A 140 46.67 -50.99 7.82
CA CYS A 140 46.57 -52.10 6.86
C CYS A 140 47.81 -52.29 5.97
N ASN A 141 48.71 -51.31 5.87
CA ASN A 141 49.97 -51.44 5.12
C ASN A 141 51.17 -51.87 5.99
N VAL A 142 50.99 -52.03 7.31
CA VAL A 142 52.07 -52.44 8.24
C VAL A 142 51.84 -53.84 8.82
N GLU A 143 50.67 -54.44 8.60
CA GLU A 143 50.36 -55.80 9.03
C GLU A 143 49.82 -56.63 7.85
N GLU A 144 50.64 -56.81 6.82
CA GLU A 144 50.58 -58.01 5.97
C GLU A 144 51.43 -59.14 6.61
N GLU A 145 51.18 -59.41 7.90
CA GLU A 145 51.38 -60.74 8.44
C GLU A 145 50.07 -61.10 9.15
N GLU A 146 49.42 -62.12 8.58
CA GLU A 146 48.25 -62.85 9.04
C GLU A 146 47.97 -62.70 10.55
N GLU A 147 46.83 -62.13 10.95
CA GLU A 147 45.95 -62.69 12.00
C GLU A 147 44.56 -62.02 11.93
N GLU A 148 43.53 -62.85 11.72
CA GLU A 148 42.14 -62.50 11.97
C GLU A 148 41.93 -62.26 13.48
N ASP A 149 41.94 -61.01 13.95
CA ASP A 149 41.54 -60.67 15.33
C ASP A 149 40.02 -60.56 15.43
N ASP A 150 39.41 -61.74 15.39
CA ASP A 150 38.07 -62.00 15.89
C ASP A 150 38.10 -61.87 17.42
N GLY A 151 37.20 -61.05 17.96
CA GLY A 151 37.24 -60.49 19.31
C GLY A 151 37.81 -61.41 20.41
N CYS A 152 38.76 -60.86 21.19
CA CYS A 152 39.34 -61.49 22.37
C CYS A 152 38.25 -62.05 23.31
N SER A 153 37.92 -63.34 23.15
CA SER A 153 37.07 -64.08 24.08
C SER A 153 37.70 -64.07 25.48
N PRO A 154 36.91 -63.89 26.56
CA PRO A 154 37.42 -63.87 27.94
C PRO A 154 38.31 -65.07 28.27
N ASP A 155 38.08 -66.22 27.62
CA ASP A 155 38.87 -67.43 27.80
C ASP A 155 40.31 -67.29 27.25
N LYS A 156 40.51 -66.63 26.12
CA LYS A 156 41.86 -66.34 25.57
C LYS A 156 42.64 -65.39 26.48
N LEU A 157 41.94 -64.48 27.16
CA LEU A 157 42.53 -63.56 28.14
C LEU A 157 42.90 -64.28 29.44
N ILE A 158 42.05 -65.20 29.90
CA ILE A 158 42.31 -66.07 31.05
C ILE A 158 43.53 -66.96 30.76
N ASP A 159 43.62 -67.55 29.56
CA ASP A 159 44.75 -68.37 29.16
C ASP A 159 46.06 -67.55 29.09
N LYS A 160 46.00 -66.30 28.59
CA LYS A 160 47.14 -65.36 28.65
C LYS A 160 47.52 -65.00 30.09
N MET A 161 46.55 -64.76 30.99
CA MET A 161 46.81 -64.46 32.40
C MET A 161 47.39 -65.66 33.15
N VAL A 162 46.91 -66.87 32.88
CA VAL A 162 47.43 -68.12 33.45
C VAL A 162 48.83 -68.41 32.93
N GLY A 163 49.09 -68.19 31.64
CA GLY A 163 50.41 -68.30 31.03
C GLY A 163 51.42 -67.30 31.62
N LEU A 164 51.00 -66.06 31.88
CA LEU A 164 51.83 -65.05 32.54
C LEU A 164 52.11 -65.41 34.01
N LYS A 165 51.12 -65.95 34.74
CA LYS A 165 51.30 -66.45 36.10
C LYS A 165 52.28 -67.63 36.14
N ALA A 166 52.18 -68.57 35.21
CA ALA A 166 53.09 -69.71 35.13
C ALA A 166 54.54 -69.28 34.83
N LYS A 167 54.72 -68.30 33.93
CA LYS A 167 56.03 -67.69 33.66
C LYS A 167 56.57 -66.94 34.88
N LEU A 168 55.73 -66.24 35.63
CA LEU A 168 56.11 -65.55 36.86
C LEU A 168 56.52 -66.53 37.97
N ASP A 169 55.82 -67.64 38.13
CA ASP A 169 56.17 -68.72 39.06
C ASP A 169 57.46 -69.45 38.64
N GLN A 170 57.75 -69.51 37.34
CA GLN A 170 59.00 -70.09 36.82
C GLN A 170 60.20 -69.19 37.09
N VAL A 171 60.03 -67.86 36.94
CA VAL A 171 61.05 -66.85 37.30
C VAL A 171 61.31 -66.82 38.82
N SER A 172 60.25 -66.99 39.63
CA SER A 172 60.33 -67.12 41.09
C SER A 172 61.14 -68.35 41.53
N LYS A 173 61.11 -69.44 40.76
CA LYS A 173 61.87 -70.67 41.05
C LYS A 173 63.32 -70.63 40.55
N SER A 174 63.61 -69.89 39.49
CA SER A 174 64.95 -69.81 38.90
C SER A 174 65.87 -68.78 39.56
N HIS A 175 65.31 -67.78 40.25
CA HIS A 175 66.07 -66.85 41.10
C HIS A 175 65.69 -67.07 42.56
N GLY A 176 66.49 -67.85 43.28
CA GLY A 176 66.32 -68.17 44.70
C GLY A 176 66.42 -66.99 45.68
N ASP A 177 66.44 -65.73 45.20
CA ASP A 177 66.64 -64.54 46.03
C ASP A 177 65.64 -63.39 45.75
N VAL A 178 64.55 -63.63 45.02
CA VAL A 178 63.46 -62.65 44.91
C VAL A 178 62.15 -63.31 45.34
N HIS A 179 61.86 -63.25 46.64
CA HIS A 179 60.57 -63.60 47.19
C HIS A 179 59.53 -62.56 46.70
N ILE A 180 58.90 -62.82 45.54
CA ILE A 180 57.86 -61.97 44.96
C ILE A 180 56.69 -61.75 45.95
N LYS A 181 56.46 -62.70 46.87
CA LYS A 181 55.54 -62.55 48.01
C LYS A 181 55.92 -61.40 48.96
N ALA A 182 57.20 -61.24 49.28
CA ALA A 182 57.69 -60.16 50.13
C ALA A 182 57.61 -58.79 49.41
N LEU A 183 57.71 -58.76 48.09
CA LEU A 183 57.53 -57.55 47.27
C LEU A 183 56.05 -57.11 47.17
N LEU A 184 55.12 -58.07 47.19
CA LEU A 184 53.67 -57.81 47.27
C LEU A 184 53.23 -57.37 48.68
N GLU A 185 53.88 -57.90 49.72
CA GLU A 185 53.74 -57.44 51.11
C GLU A 185 54.31 -56.03 51.33
N ALA A 186 55.47 -55.69 50.75
CA ALA A 186 56.07 -54.37 50.86
C ALA A 186 55.31 -53.26 50.12
N ARG A 187 54.43 -53.61 49.16
CA ARG A 187 53.59 -52.67 48.39
C ARG A 187 52.15 -52.59 48.91
N GLY A 188 51.86 -53.21 50.07
CA GLY A 188 50.55 -53.13 50.73
C GLY A 188 49.44 -53.97 50.08
N LEU A 189 49.79 -55.04 49.38
CA LEU A 189 48.83 -55.91 48.67
C LEU A 189 48.77 -57.34 49.21
N SER A 190 49.24 -57.55 50.44
CA SER A 190 49.05 -58.79 51.19
C SER A 190 48.41 -58.48 52.53
N HIS A 191 47.32 -59.20 52.82
CA HIS A 191 46.52 -59.21 54.05
C HIS A 191 47.20 -58.62 55.29
N SER A 192 46.80 -57.42 55.67
CA SER A 192 47.08 -56.84 56.97
C SER A 192 45.84 -56.08 57.46
N SER A 193 45.21 -56.63 58.50
CA SER A 193 44.19 -56.02 59.37
C SER A 193 42.82 -55.62 58.78
N ASP A 194 42.74 -55.10 57.56
CA ASP A 194 41.47 -54.53 57.06
C ASP A 194 40.50 -55.60 56.51
N ASP A 195 41.00 -56.76 56.10
CA ASP A 195 40.17 -57.82 55.52
C ASP A 195 39.38 -58.59 56.60
N GLU A 196 39.90 -58.69 57.83
CA GLU A 196 39.10 -59.22 58.96
C GLU A 196 38.04 -58.23 59.43
N VAL A 197 38.34 -56.93 59.41
CA VAL A 197 37.39 -55.88 59.77
C VAL A 197 36.32 -55.79 58.69
N CYS A 198 36.67 -55.71 57.41
CA CYS A 198 35.73 -55.78 56.29
C CYS A 198 34.95 -57.09 56.29
N ARG A 199 35.55 -58.25 56.62
CA ARG A 199 34.81 -59.51 56.70
C ARG A 199 33.85 -59.54 57.88
N LYS A 200 34.22 -58.97 59.02
CA LYS A 200 33.34 -58.84 60.20
C LYS A 200 32.23 -57.82 59.92
N GLU A 201 32.51 -56.71 59.27
CA GLU A 201 31.53 -55.70 58.83
C GLU A 201 30.61 -56.24 57.74
N LEU A 202 31.11 -57.05 56.81
CA LEU A 202 30.32 -57.75 55.79
C LEU A 202 29.41 -58.79 56.43
N LEU A 203 29.91 -59.55 57.42
CA LEU A 203 29.09 -60.51 58.16
C LEU A 203 28.05 -59.80 59.04
N HIS A 204 28.43 -58.67 59.63
CA HIS A 204 27.52 -57.84 60.42
C HIS A 204 26.42 -57.22 59.56
N THR A 205 26.77 -56.59 58.44
CA THR A 205 25.82 -56.04 57.46
C THR A 205 24.97 -57.12 56.79
N LYS A 206 25.50 -58.34 56.58
CA LYS A 206 24.69 -59.48 56.13
C LYS A 206 23.70 -59.94 57.19
N GLN A 207 24.09 -60.05 58.45
CA GLN A 207 23.17 -60.34 59.55
C GLN A 207 22.16 -59.20 59.75
N GLU A 208 22.55 -57.96 59.52
CA GLU A 208 21.66 -56.80 59.54
C GLU A 208 20.67 -56.81 58.39
N LEU A 209 21.11 -57.16 57.18
CA LEU A 209 20.24 -57.40 56.03
C LEU A 209 19.31 -58.59 56.27
N GLU A 210 19.77 -59.64 56.92
CA GLU A 210 18.96 -60.83 57.21
C GLU A 210 17.93 -60.53 58.30
N ARG A 211 18.30 -59.76 59.32
CA ARG A 211 17.41 -59.22 60.34
C ARG A 211 16.42 -58.22 59.75
N LEU A 212 16.86 -57.29 58.89
CA LEU A 212 15.97 -56.38 58.17
C LEU A 212 15.08 -57.12 57.18
N LYS A 213 15.55 -58.19 56.53
CA LYS A 213 14.74 -59.04 55.64
C LYS A 213 13.77 -59.94 56.41
N GLN A 214 14.03 -60.22 57.70
CA GLN A 214 13.12 -60.93 58.60
C GLN A 214 12.14 -59.99 59.30
N GLU A 215 12.54 -58.78 59.69
CA GLU A 215 11.66 -57.69 60.15
C GLU A 215 10.79 -57.15 59.02
N HIS A 216 11.35 -57.06 57.81
CA HIS A 216 10.65 -56.89 56.54
C HIS A 216 10.36 -58.23 55.87
N GLY A 217 10.19 -59.30 56.65
CA GLY A 217 9.72 -60.59 56.17
C GLY A 217 8.44 -60.38 55.38
N THR A 218 8.56 -60.45 54.05
CA THR A 218 7.43 -60.54 53.12
C THR A 218 6.34 -59.49 53.32
N LYS A 219 6.71 -58.23 53.56
CA LYS A 219 5.81 -57.14 53.16
C LYS A 219 6.04 -56.90 51.69
N ASN A 220 5.31 -57.67 50.89
CA ASN A 220 4.88 -57.29 49.55
C ASN A 220 4.75 -55.76 49.47
N TRP A 221 5.70 -55.11 48.82
CA TRP A 221 5.53 -53.71 48.39
C TRP A 221 4.35 -53.56 47.42
N SER A 222 3.74 -54.68 47.00
CA SER A 222 2.48 -54.79 46.28
C SER A 222 1.21 -54.62 47.13
N ASP A 223 1.29 -54.47 48.46
CA ASP A 223 0.10 -54.32 49.33
C ASP A 223 -0.04 -52.92 49.98
N ILE A 224 0.77 -51.92 49.60
CA ILE A 224 0.55 -50.49 49.98
C ILE A 224 -0.10 -49.70 48.84
N HIS A 225 -0.04 -50.19 47.60
CA HIS A 225 -0.97 -49.75 46.57
C HIS A 225 -2.20 -50.66 46.61
N PRO A 226 -3.44 -50.13 46.63
CA PRO A 226 -4.59 -50.95 46.35
C PRO A 226 -4.32 -51.64 45.01
N LYS A 227 -4.47 -52.97 44.94
CA LYS A 227 -4.35 -53.77 43.72
C LYS A 227 -5.39 -53.29 42.71
N MET A 228 -5.09 -52.20 42.03
CA MET A 228 -5.57 -51.99 40.69
C MET A 228 -4.86 -53.04 39.83
N SER A 229 -5.62 -53.75 39.00
CA SER A 229 -5.04 -54.74 38.09
C SER A 229 -3.94 -54.07 37.27
N ASP A 230 -2.84 -54.75 36.96
CA ASP A 230 -1.81 -54.21 36.06
C ASP A 230 -2.42 -53.77 34.71
N ASP A 231 -3.54 -54.39 34.32
CA ASP A 231 -4.35 -53.98 33.17
C ASP A 231 -5.01 -52.62 33.35
N GLU A 232 -5.47 -52.27 34.57
CA GLU A 232 -6.03 -50.96 34.88
C GLU A 232 -4.95 -49.88 34.96
N ILE A 233 -3.76 -50.22 35.46
CA ILE A 233 -2.61 -49.30 35.47
C ILE A 233 -2.12 -49.05 34.04
N ASN A 234 -2.03 -50.09 33.21
CA ASN A 234 -1.69 -49.95 31.79
C ASN A 234 -2.78 -49.20 31.01
N ALA A 235 -4.06 -49.45 31.30
CA ALA A 235 -5.17 -48.69 30.73
C ALA A 235 -5.11 -47.21 31.10
N LEU A 236 -4.83 -46.87 32.37
CA LEU A 236 -4.66 -45.50 32.82
C LEU A 236 -3.41 -44.83 32.19
N ARG A 237 -2.30 -45.55 32.04
CA ARG A 237 -1.09 -45.06 31.35
C ARG A 237 -1.32 -44.71 29.89
N VAL A 238 -2.24 -45.40 29.21
CA VAL A 238 -2.63 -45.09 27.82
C VAL A 238 -3.72 -44.01 27.78
N GLN A 239 -4.68 -44.05 28.69
CA GLN A 239 -5.83 -43.15 28.70
C GLN A 239 -5.44 -41.71 29.08
N VAL A 240 -4.48 -41.51 29.98
CA VAL A 240 -4.03 -40.16 30.40
C VAL A 240 -3.37 -39.37 29.26
N PRO A 241 -2.39 -39.91 28.50
CA PRO A 241 -1.85 -39.24 27.33
C PRO A 241 -2.89 -38.99 26.24
N VAL A 242 -3.79 -39.94 26.00
CA VAL A 242 -4.87 -39.79 25.00
C VAL A 242 -5.81 -38.65 25.37
N LEU A 243 -6.20 -38.53 26.64
CA LEU A 243 -7.03 -37.42 27.11
C LEU A 243 -6.29 -36.09 27.06
N PHE A 244 -4.99 -36.06 27.35
CA PHE A 244 -4.16 -34.88 27.22
C PHE A 244 -4.05 -34.41 25.76
N LEU A 245 -3.72 -35.33 24.84
CA LEU A 245 -3.68 -35.07 23.40
C LEU A 245 -5.03 -34.59 22.87
N LYS A 246 -6.13 -35.18 23.34
CA LYS A 246 -7.49 -34.75 22.97
C LYS A 246 -7.79 -33.35 23.47
N ASN A 247 -7.36 -32.99 24.69
CA ASN A 247 -7.55 -31.66 25.25
C ASN A 247 -6.71 -30.62 24.51
N GLU A 248 -5.45 -30.92 24.20
CA GLU A 248 -4.59 -30.03 23.40
C GLU A 248 -5.10 -29.87 21.95
N LEU A 249 -5.57 -30.94 21.31
CA LEU A 249 -6.18 -30.85 19.99
C LEU A 249 -7.41 -29.95 20.02
N GLN A 250 -8.28 -30.12 21.03
CA GLN A 250 -9.47 -29.30 21.20
C GLN A 250 -9.12 -27.83 21.50
N ARG A 251 -8.08 -27.59 22.30
CA ARG A 251 -7.55 -26.24 22.56
C ARG A 251 -7.04 -25.58 21.29
N CYS A 252 -6.32 -26.33 20.46
CA CYS A 252 -5.81 -25.86 19.18
C CYS A 252 -6.95 -25.59 18.17
N GLU A 253 -7.97 -26.45 18.12
CA GLU A 253 -9.18 -26.23 17.31
C GLU A 253 -9.93 -24.96 17.76
N ASP A 254 -10.09 -24.75 19.06
CA ASP A 254 -10.74 -23.56 19.61
C ASP A 254 -9.95 -22.28 19.29
N GLU A 255 -8.62 -22.32 19.38
CA GLU A 255 -7.75 -21.21 19.01
C GLU A 255 -7.81 -20.89 17.51
N CYS A 256 -7.78 -21.92 16.66
CA CYS A 256 -7.95 -21.77 15.21
C CYS A 256 -9.34 -21.19 14.87
N ASN A 257 -10.39 -21.70 15.51
CA ASN A 257 -11.75 -21.19 15.33
C ASN A 257 -11.89 -19.72 15.78
N ARG A 258 -11.29 -19.34 16.91
CA ARG A 258 -11.27 -17.94 17.37
C ARG A 258 -10.53 -17.05 16.38
N SER A 259 -9.33 -17.44 15.94
CA SER A 259 -8.53 -16.72 14.95
C SER A 259 -9.30 -16.55 13.63
N LEU A 260 -10.01 -17.58 13.18
CA LEU A 260 -10.82 -17.57 11.97
C LEU A 260 -12.06 -16.67 12.11
N VAL A 261 -12.70 -16.64 13.28
CA VAL A 261 -13.80 -15.70 13.56
C VAL A 261 -13.30 -14.26 13.57
N ASP A 262 -12.16 -13.98 14.22
CA ASP A 262 -11.56 -12.65 14.28
C ASP A 262 -11.14 -12.15 12.89
N ALA A 263 -10.52 -13.02 12.09
CA ALA A 263 -10.19 -12.72 10.70
C ALA A 263 -11.43 -12.46 9.83
N ARG A 264 -12.52 -13.21 10.04
CA ARG A 264 -13.81 -12.94 9.37
C ARG A 264 -14.40 -11.61 9.80
N GLN A 265 -14.33 -11.28 11.09
CA GLN A 265 -14.85 -10.01 11.62
C GLN A 265 -14.03 -8.81 11.13
N SER A 266 -12.69 -8.91 11.09
CA SER A 266 -11.82 -7.85 10.56
C SER A 266 -12.07 -7.63 9.07
N ALA A 267 -12.17 -8.70 8.28
CA ALA A 267 -12.50 -8.61 6.85
C ALA A 267 -13.91 -8.03 6.61
N ALA A 268 -14.89 -8.34 7.47
CA ALA A 268 -16.22 -7.73 7.41
C ALA A 268 -16.22 -6.24 7.75
N LYS A 269 -15.43 -5.81 8.75
CA LYS A 269 -15.25 -4.39 9.09
C LYS A 269 -14.59 -3.65 7.92
N GLU A 270 -13.52 -4.20 7.37
CA GLU A 270 -12.82 -3.61 6.23
C GLU A 270 -13.75 -3.45 5.02
N ARG A 271 -14.52 -4.49 4.67
CA ARG A 271 -15.56 -4.41 3.62
C ARG A 271 -16.54 -3.26 3.84
N ARG A 272 -17.09 -3.11 5.04
CA ARG A 272 -17.98 -1.99 5.37
C ARG A 272 -17.29 -0.63 5.21
N THR A 273 -16.04 -0.49 5.65
CA THR A 273 -15.32 0.79 5.48
C THR A 273 -15.06 1.12 4.00
N VAL A 274 -14.82 0.11 3.16
CA VAL A 274 -14.66 0.29 1.71
C VAL A 274 -16.00 0.68 1.08
N GLU A 275 -17.10 0.01 1.44
CA GLU A 275 -18.45 0.35 0.99
C GLU A 275 -18.84 1.79 1.38
N GLU A 276 -18.54 2.21 2.61
CA GLU A 276 -18.79 3.58 3.08
C GLU A 276 -17.97 4.62 2.31
N LYS A 277 -16.68 4.35 2.08
CA LYS A 277 -15.80 5.23 1.28
C LYS A 277 -16.28 5.33 -0.16
N LEU A 278 -16.66 4.21 -0.76
CA LEU A 278 -17.21 4.18 -2.12
C LEU A 278 -18.49 5.02 -2.18
N ALA A 279 -19.44 4.78 -1.29
CA ALA A 279 -20.69 5.54 -1.21
C ALA A 279 -20.44 7.04 -1.00
N GLN A 280 -19.43 7.41 -0.21
CA GLN A 280 -19.07 8.81 0.01
C GLN A 280 -18.50 9.46 -1.27
N THR A 281 -17.63 8.76 -2.00
CA THR A 281 -17.10 9.25 -3.28
C THR A 281 -18.19 9.35 -4.35
N GLU A 282 -19.13 8.39 -4.40
CA GLU A 282 -20.27 8.47 -5.30
C GLU A 282 -21.16 9.67 -4.99
N ARG A 283 -21.43 9.96 -3.72
CA ARG A 283 -22.21 11.13 -3.32
C ARG A 283 -21.52 12.43 -3.70
N SER A 284 -20.20 12.53 -3.50
CA SER A 284 -19.45 13.75 -3.86
C SER A 284 -19.44 13.97 -5.38
N HIS A 285 -19.29 12.92 -6.18
CA HIS A 285 -19.38 13.00 -7.63
C HIS A 285 -20.79 13.38 -8.10
N ARG A 286 -21.84 12.78 -7.55
CA ARG A 286 -23.23 13.16 -7.86
C ARG A 286 -23.51 14.61 -7.50
N ALA A 287 -23.05 15.09 -6.35
CA ALA A 287 -23.19 16.49 -5.95
C ALA A 287 -22.45 17.43 -6.92
N ARG A 288 -21.24 17.05 -7.36
CA ARG A 288 -20.47 17.84 -8.34
C ARG A 288 -21.16 17.90 -9.70
N ILE A 289 -21.74 16.80 -10.16
CA ILE A 289 -22.53 16.75 -11.40
C ILE A 289 -23.73 17.68 -11.30
N ALA A 290 -24.52 17.58 -10.22
CA ALA A 290 -25.70 18.43 -10.00
C ALA A 290 -25.34 19.94 -9.97
N GLU A 291 -24.21 20.30 -9.35
CA GLU A 291 -23.74 21.70 -9.35
C GLU A 291 -23.35 22.18 -10.76
N LEU A 292 -22.68 21.34 -11.55
CA LEU A 292 -22.33 21.67 -12.93
C LEU A 292 -23.58 21.79 -13.81
N GLU A 293 -24.55 20.89 -13.66
CA GLU A 293 -25.85 20.96 -14.35
C GLU A 293 -26.60 22.25 -14.02
N HIS A 294 -26.61 22.66 -12.74
CA HIS A 294 -27.20 23.93 -12.30
C HIS A 294 -26.49 25.14 -12.92
N GLN A 295 -25.16 25.12 -12.99
CA GLN A 295 -24.39 26.18 -13.64
C GLN A 295 -24.69 26.26 -15.14
N PHE A 296 -24.80 25.12 -15.83
CA PHE A 296 -25.21 25.08 -17.24
C PHE A 296 -26.63 25.60 -17.44
N GLN A 297 -27.57 25.23 -16.56
CA GLN A 297 -28.93 25.72 -16.64
C GLN A 297 -28.98 27.24 -16.46
N LYS A 298 -28.26 27.79 -15.47
CA LYS A 298 -28.13 29.24 -15.29
C LYS A 298 -27.52 29.94 -16.50
N GLN A 299 -26.53 29.34 -17.16
CA GLN A 299 -25.95 29.91 -18.39
C GLN A 299 -26.95 29.89 -19.54
N ARG A 300 -27.71 28.81 -19.71
CA ARG A 300 -28.79 28.71 -20.70
C ARG A 300 -29.86 29.77 -20.44
N ASP A 301 -30.31 29.91 -19.19
CA ASP A 301 -31.34 30.89 -18.82
C ASP A 301 -30.86 32.32 -19.08
N ARG A 302 -29.61 32.66 -18.71
CA ARG A 302 -28.99 33.97 -19.03
C ARG A 302 -28.91 34.21 -20.54
N SER A 303 -28.50 33.20 -21.31
CA SER A 303 -28.41 33.31 -22.77
C SER A 303 -29.78 33.49 -23.40
N LEU A 304 -30.81 32.80 -22.89
CA LEU A 304 -32.19 32.96 -23.33
C LEU A 304 -32.73 34.35 -23.00
N SER A 305 -32.49 34.86 -21.79
CA SER A 305 -32.89 36.23 -21.42
C SER A 305 -32.19 37.29 -22.26
N LEU A 306 -30.90 37.13 -22.55
CA LEU A 306 -30.17 38.03 -23.45
C LEU A 306 -30.72 37.97 -24.88
N LEU A 307 -31.07 36.78 -25.39
CA LEU A 307 -31.71 36.65 -26.70
C LEU A 307 -33.08 37.34 -26.71
N GLN A 308 -33.90 37.17 -25.67
CA GLN A 308 -35.18 37.86 -25.52
C GLN A 308 -35.01 39.39 -25.51
N GLU A 309 -34.05 39.92 -24.76
CA GLU A 309 -33.74 41.35 -24.74
C GLU A 309 -33.32 41.85 -26.13
N LYS A 310 -32.48 41.09 -26.85
CA LYS A 310 -32.08 41.44 -28.23
C LYS A 310 -33.24 41.35 -29.21
N ASP A 311 -34.13 40.38 -29.06
CA ASP A 311 -35.34 40.27 -29.87
C ASP A 311 -36.29 41.46 -29.61
N GLU A 312 -36.46 41.86 -28.34
CA GLU A 312 -37.22 43.07 -27.98
C GLU A 312 -36.59 44.33 -28.57
N GLU A 313 -35.27 44.52 -28.44
CA GLU A 313 -34.55 45.62 -29.09
C GLU A 313 -34.74 45.62 -30.61
N LEU A 314 -34.64 44.46 -31.26
CA LEU A 314 -34.88 44.33 -32.71
C LEU A 314 -36.32 44.68 -33.08
N THR A 315 -37.31 44.26 -32.29
CA THR A 315 -38.72 44.63 -32.52
C THR A 315 -38.94 46.13 -32.33
N ASN A 316 -38.31 46.75 -31.33
CA ASN A 316 -38.36 48.19 -31.10
C ASN A 316 -37.70 48.98 -32.23
N LEU A 317 -36.52 48.55 -32.70
CA LEU A 317 -35.84 49.16 -33.85
C LEU A 317 -36.67 49.03 -35.13
N ARG A 318 -37.28 47.87 -35.38
CA ARG A 318 -38.22 47.69 -36.50
C ARG A 318 -39.42 48.61 -36.38
N HIS A 319 -40.01 48.73 -35.19
CA HIS A 319 -41.14 49.64 -34.95
C HIS A 319 -40.76 51.10 -35.19
N LEU A 320 -39.58 51.54 -34.72
CA LEU A 320 -39.05 52.88 -34.99
C LEU A 320 -38.81 53.09 -36.49
N LEU A 321 -38.30 52.08 -37.21
CA LEU A 321 -38.15 52.12 -38.66
C LEU A 321 -39.49 52.28 -39.39
N TYR A 322 -40.50 51.49 -39.02
CA TYR A 322 -41.85 51.62 -39.58
C TYR A 322 -42.48 53.00 -39.28
N GLN A 323 -42.22 53.58 -38.10
CA GLN A 323 -42.65 54.95 -37.77
C GLN A 323 -41.92 56.03 -38.58
N VAL A 324 -40.68 55.79 -39.00
CA VAL A 324 -39.91 56.68 -39.87
C VAL A 324 -40.35 56.53 -41.34
N GLU A 325 -40.77 55.34 -41.76
CA GLU A 325 -41.34 55.08 -43.10
C GLU A 325 -42.74 55.70 -43.27
N ASP A 326 -43.54 55.80 -42.20
CA ASP A 326 -44.85 56.48 -42.22
C ASP A 326 -44.77 58.01 -42.05
N ALA A 327 -43.57 58.56 -41.84
CA ALA A 327 -43.35 60.01 -41.90
C ALA A 327 -43.15 60.43 -43.37
N PRO A 328 -43.94 61.37 -43.92
CA PRO A 328 -43.81 61.78 -45.32
C PRO A 328 -42.46 62.47 -45.56
N LEU A 329 -41.50 61.72 -46.11
CA LEU A 329 -40.22 62.24 -46.59
C LEU A 329 -40.47 63.21 -47.74
N THR A 330 -40.43 64.49 -47.43
CA THR A 330 -40.22 65.55 -48.42
C THR A 330 -38.71 65.78 -48.52
N MET A 331 -38.18 65.65 -49.74
CA MET A 331 -36.86 66.12 -50.21
C MET A 331 -35.60 65.33 -49.81
N ALA A 332 -35.05 64.56 -50.77
CA ALA A 332 -33.82 64.93 -51.49
C ALA A 332 -33.40 63.77 -52.43
N ALA A 333 -34.00 63.74 -53.61
CA ALA A 333 -33.44 63.01 -54.74
C ALA A 333 -32.22 63.79 -55.27
N GLY A 334 -31.05 63.14 -55.28
CA GLY A 334 -29.86 63.75 -55.87
C GLY A 334 -28.58 62.97 -55.65
N ALA A 335 -28.36 61.90 -56.43
CA ALA A 335 -27.07 61.57 -57.04
C ALA A 335 -27.19 60.27 -57.83
N ALA A 336 -27.51 60.40 -59.12
CA ALA A 336 -27.25 59.38 -60.13
C ALA A 336 -25.84 59.58 -60.70
N GLY A 337 -25.13 58.47 -60.98
CA GLY A 337 -23.92 58.43 -61.80
C GLY A 337 -23.00 57.27 -61.40
N SER A 338 -23.18 56.07 -61.99
CA SER A 338 -22.36 55.50 -63.10
C SER A 338 -20.94 55.08 -62.63
N THR A 339 -20.43 53.85 -62.79
CA THR A 339 -20.47 52.92 -63.93
C THR A 339 -20.14 51.48 -63.50
N ALA A 340 -20.67 50.50 -64.24
CA ALA A 340 -20.32 49.09 -64.18
C ALA A 340 -18.97 48.78 -64.87
N ALA A 341 -18.22 47.78 -64.38
CA ALA A 341 -17.60 46.71 -65.17
C ALA A 341 -16.87 45.71 -64.26
N ALA A 342 -17.13 44.43 -64.51
CA ALA A 342 -16.59 43.29 -63.80
C ALA A 342 -15.13 43.00 -64.17
N THR A 343 -14.31 42.61 -63.19
CA THR A 343 -13.27 41.58 -63.35
C THR A 343 -12.96 40.92 -62.02
N SER A 344 -12.81 39.61 -62.12
CA SER A 344 -12.53 38.59 -61.11
C SER A 344 -11.33 38.83 -60.20
N ALA A 345 -11.43 38.23 -59.01
CA ALA A 345 -10.44 37.90 -57.98
C ALA A 345 -10.67 38.73 -56.71
N ASP A 346 -10.98 38.03 -55.62
CA ASP A 346 -11.06 38.60 -54.27
C ASP A 346 -9.74 39.31 -53.90
N PRO A 347 -9.85 40.54 -53.38
CA PRO A 347 -9.15 40.85 -52.16
C PRO A 347 -10.09 41.49 -51.14
N TRP A 348 -9.93 41.05 -49.91
CA TRP A 348 -10.45 41.62 -48.68
C TRP A 348 -10.58 43.15 -48.72
N PRO A 349 -11.64 43.75 -48.15
CA PRO A 349 -11.84 45.19 -48.25
C PRO A 349 -10.76 45.94 -47.44
N GLU A 350 -9.86 46.64 -48.14
CA GLU A 350 -8.93 47.67 -47.63
C GLU A 350 -9.66 48.93 -47.09
N SER A 351 -10.92 48.80 -46.69
CA SER A 351 -11.78 49.89 -46.20
C SER A 351 -11.70 50.10 -44.68
N ILE A 352 -10.59 49.69 -44.04
CA ILE A 352 -10.32 49.98 -42.62
C ILE A 352 -9.08 50.87 -42.45
N ALA A 353 -8.27 51.06 -43.50
CA ALA A 353 -7.11 51.94 -43.46
C ALA A 353 -7.46 53.42 -43.15
N PRO A 354 -8.60 54.00 -43.60
CA PRO A 354 -8.95 55.37 -43.24
C PRO A 354 -9.32 55.57 -41.76
N LEU A 355 -9.70 54.49 -41.05
CA LEU A 355 -10.05 54.52 -39.62
C LEU A 355 -8.80 54.47 -38.72
N ALA A 356 -7.69 53.89 -39.19
CA ALA A 356 -6.43 53.88 -38.48
C ALA A 356 -5.69 55.23 -38.54
N SER A 357 -5.97 56.07 -39.54
CA SER A 357 -5.34 57.39 -39.73
C SER A 357 -6.06 58.54 -39.03
N MET A 358 -7.30 58.35 -38.55
CA MET A 358 -7.96 59.32 -37.69
C MET A 358 -7.47 59.15 -36.26
N SER A 359 -6.35 59.80 -35.95
CA SER A 359 -5.97 60.28 -34.62
C SER A 359 -6.41 59.36 -33.46
N LEU A 360 -5.52 58.47 -33.00
CA LEU A 360 -5.47 58.05 -31.60
C LEU A 360 -5.19 59.28 -30.72
N GLY A 361 -6.17 60.19 -30.67
CA GLY A 361 -6.30 61.17 -29.62
C GLY A 361 -6.77 60.40 -28.40
N ALA A 362 -6.10 60.63 -27.28
CA ALA A 362 -6.34 60.04 -25.98
C ALA A 362 -7.79 60.24 -25.49
N SER A 363 -8.70 59.42 -26.00
CA SER A 363 -10.10 59.37 -25.60
C SER A 363 -10.53 57.90 -25.61
N ALA A 364 -10.85 57.39 -24.41
CA ALA A 364 -11.52 56.14 -23.98
C ALA A 364 -11.48 54.84 -24.84
N SER A 365 -11.47 54.91 -26.18
CA SER A 365 -11.54 53.79 -27.13
C SER A 365 -10.17 53.15 -27.46
N GLY A 366 -9.10 53.94 -27.62
CA GLY A 366 -7.77 53.39 -27.98
C GLY A 366 -7.12 52.54 -26.89
N GLY A 367 -7.38 52.88 -25.61
CA GLY A 367 -6.95 52.08 -24.45
C GLY A 367 -7.72 50.76 -24.34
N GLN A 368 -9.00 50.75 -24.76
CA GLN A 368 -9.84 49.56 -24.77
C GLN A 368 -9.33 48.52 -25.79
N ILE A 369 -8.87 48.97 -26.96
CA ILE A 369 -8.32 48.10 -28.01
C ILE A 369 -6.99 47.48 -27.55
N LEU A 370 -6.09 48.27 -26.95
CA LEU A 370 -4.83 47.77 -26.40
C LEU A 370 -5.04 46.75 -25.28
N HIS A 371 -5.97 47.03 -24.34
CA HIS A 371 -6.32 46.10 -23.27
C HIS A 371 -6.89 44.78 -23.81
N TYR A 372 -7.75 44.84 -24.83
CA TYR A 372 -8.30 43.64 -25.47
C TYR A 372 -7.21 42.79 -26.15
N VAL A 373 -6.26 43.43 -26.85
CA VAL A 373 -5.11 42.72 -27.45
C VAL A 373 -4.23 42.08 -26.38
N GLU A 374 -4.00 42.77 -25.25
CA GLU A 374 -3.25 42.22 -24.12
C GLU A 374 -3.98 41.04 -23.46
N GLU A 375 -5.29 41.14 -23.26
CA GLU A 375 -6.11 40.03 -22.75
C GLU A 375 -6.10 38.82 -23.68
N LEU A 376 -6.16 39.04 -25.00
CA LEU A 376 -6.01 37.96 -25.98
C LEU A 376 -4.63 37.31 -25.88
N ALA A 377 -3.55 38.09 -25.74
CA ALA A 377 -2.22 37.56 -25.55
C ALA A 377 -2.13 36.69 -24.27
N ARG A 378 -2.67 37.17 -23.13
CA ARG A 378 -2.74 36.40 -21.88
C ARG A 378 -3.51 35.09 -22.05
N LYS A 379 -4.69 35.14 -22.67
CA LYS A 379 -5.51 33.95 -22.97
C LYS A 379 -4.79 32.98 -23.90
N THR A 380 -4.06 33.46 -24.91
CA THR A 380 -3.30 32.56 -25.81
C THR A 380 -2.16 31.86 -25.08
N VAL A 381 -1.45 32.55 -24.19
CA VAL A 381 -0.40 31.94 -23.35
C VAL A 381 -0.99 30.91 -22.39
N GLU A 382 -2.13 31.21 -21.76
CA GLU A 382 -2.85 30.28 -20.90
C GLU A 382 -3.35 29.05 -21.67
N ILE A 383 -3.94 29.24 -22.85
CA ILE A 383 -4.36 28.12 -23.71
C ILE A 383 -3.14 27.27 -24.09
N GLN A 384 -2.00 27.88 -24.39
CA GLN A 384 -0.78 27.14 -24.70
C GLN A 384 -0.20 26.40 -23.50
N SER A 385 -0.27 26.96 -22.28
CA SER A 385 0.17 26.27 -21.07
C SER A 385 -0.77 25.12 -20.72
N LEU A 386 -2.07 25.31 -20.82
CA LEU A 386 -3.09 24.27 -20.63
C LEU A 386 -2.94 23.14 -21.65
N ARG A 387 -2.67 23.46 -22.93
CA ARG A 387 -2.39 22.45 -23.95
C ARG A 387 -1.12 21.66 -23.63
N ARG A 388 -0.05 22.32 -23.19
CA ARG A 388 1.18 21.63 -22.76
C ARG A 388 0.93 20.72 -21.55
N GLY A 389 0.22 21.20 -20.55
CA GLY A 389 -0.18 20.40 -19.38
C GLY A 389 -1.04 19.20 -19.77
N LYS A 390 -2.01 19.38 -20.68
CA LYS A 390 -2.81 18.30 -21.25
C LYS A 390 -1.93 17.24 -21.91
N TYR A 391 -1.02 17.63 -22.80
CA TYR A 391 -0.13 16.68 -23.48
C TYR A 391 0.78 15.92 -22.50
N GLN A 392 1.28 16.58 -21.46
CA GLN A 392 2.07 15.93 -20.41
C GLN A 392 1.23 14.89 -19.66
N LEU A 393 0.02 15.24 -19.23
CA LEU A 393 -0.89 14.31 -18.56
C LEU A 393 -1.28 13.14 -19.46
N GLU A 394 -1.52 13.38 -20.75
CA GLU A 394 -1.80 12.32 -21.74
C GLU A 394 -0.58 11.40 -21.98
N SER A 395 0.65 11.92 -21.89
CA SER A 395 1.87 11.09 -21.93
C SER A 395 1.97 10.21 -20.69
N SER A 396 1.85 10.80 -19.50
CA SER A 396 1.90 10.06 -18.24
C SER A 396 0.79 9.02 -18.13
N LEU A 397 -0.41 9.31 -18.67
CA LEU A 397 -1.50 8.34 -18.74
C LEU A 397 -1.13 7.14 -19.62
N ARG A 398 -0.54 7.38 -20.79
CA ARG A 398 -0.09 6.30 -21.70
C ARG A 398 1.03 5.48 -21.07
N GLU A 399 2.00 6.11 -20.41
CA GLU A 399 3.08 5.43 -19.70
C GLU A 399 2.53 4.57 -18.56
N LEU A 400 1.59 5.10 -17.76
CA LEU A 400 0.93 4.36 -16.69
C LEU A 400 0.14 3.17 -17.24
N GLN A 401 -0.62 3.36 -18.31
CA GLN A 401 -1.36 2.28 -18.98
C GLN A 401 -0.42 1.16 -19.46
N MET A 402 0.70 1.49 -20.09
CA MET A 402 1.71 0.50 -20.49
C MET A 402 2.30 -0.23 -19.28
N SER A 403 2.58 0.49 -18.19
CA SER A 403 3.08 -0.12 -16.95
C SER A 403 2.05 -1.06 -16.31
N THR A 404 0.76 -0.70 -16.33
CA THR A 404 -0.32 -1.54 -15.80
C THR A 404 -0.43 -2.83 -16.60
N VAL A 405 -0.45 -2.75 -17.94
CA VAL A 405 -0.51 -3.95 -18.81
C VAL A 405 0.71 -4.85 -18.60
N ALA A 406 1.91 -4.28 -18.47
CA ALA A 406 3.12 -5.05 -18.19
C ALA A 406 3.07 -5.76 -16.83
N LEU A 407 2.54 -5.10 -15.80
CA LEU A 407 2.36 -5.69 -14.48
C LEU A 407 1.29 -6.79 -14.52
N GLU A 408 0.17 -6.56 -15.20
CA GLU A 408 -0.89 -7.56 -15.40
C GLU A 408 -0.33 -8.82 -16.06
N GLN A 409 0.45 -8.68 -17.14
CA GLN A 409 1.11 -9.81 -17.80
C GLN A 409 2.03 -10.57 -16.85
N LYS A 410 2.88 -9.85 -16.09
CA LYS A 410 3.78 -10.49 -15.11
C LYS A 410 3.00 -11.25 -14.04
N THR A 411 1.89 -10.69 -13.55
CA THR A 411 1.04 -11.35 -12.55
C THR A 411 0.31 -12.56 -13.14
N ALA A 412 -0.11 -12.50 -14.40
CA ALA A 412 -0.69 -13.63 -15.11
C ALA A 412 0.32 -14.77 -15.29
N ASP A 413 1.57 -14.46 -15.65
CA ASP A 413 2.65 -15.43 -15.78
C ASP A 413 2.97 -16.09 -14.42
N GLN A 414 3.09 -15.30 -13.36
CA GLN A 414 3.28 -15.81 -11.99
C GLN A 414 2.11 -16.69 -11.55
N LYS A 415 0.88 -16.28 -11.87
CA LYS A 415 -0.31 -17.09 -11.59
C LYS A 415 -0.23 -18.42 -12.33
N SER A 416 0.15 -18.44 -13.61
CA SER A 416 0.30 -19.66 -14.39
C SER A 416 1.36 -20.59 -13.79
N GLN A 417 2.53 -20.05 -13.40
CA GLN A 417 3.60 -20.83 -12.75
C GLN A 417 3.13 -21.45 -11.43
N LEU A 418 2.46 -20.68 -10.58
CA LEU A 418 1.92 -21.20 -9.33
C LEU A 418 0.84 -22.27 -9.55
N HIS A 419 -0.02 -22.11 -10.56
CA HIS A 419 -1.00 -23.16 -10.90
C HIS A 419 -0.32 -24.43 -11.40
N GLU A 420 0.77 -24.31 -12.15
CA GLU A 420 1.55 -25.47 -12.59
C GLU A 420 2.26 -26.16 -11.42
N GLU A 421 2.82 -25.40 -10.48
CA GLU A 421 3.41 -25.95 -9.25
C GLU A 421 2.37 -26.64 -8.36
N ILE A 422 1.20 -26.03 -8.18
CA ILE A 422 0.08 -26.65 -7.46
C ILE A 422 -0.33 -27.95 -8.15
N ALA A 423 -0.54 -27.93 -9.48
CA ALA A 423 -0.88 -29.14 -10.23
C ALA A 423 0.23 -30.21 -10.13
N ARG A 424 1.50 -29.81 -10.08
CA ARG A 424 2.63 -30.73 -9.86
C ARG A 424 2.59 -31.33 -8.46
N LEU A 425 2.33 -30.53 -7.43
CA LEU A 425 2.24 -30.98 -6.04
C LEU A 425 1.02 -31.88 -5.83
N GLU A 426 -0.14 -31.56 -6.41
CA GLU A 426 -1.33 -32.42 -6.39
C GLU A 426 -1.07 -33.79 -7.02
N ARG A 427 -0.38 -33.84 -8.17
CA ARG A 427 0.06 -35.10 -8.79
C ARG A 427 1.01 -35.88 -7.87
N ASN A 428 1.93 -35.19 -7.19
CA ASN A 428 2.88 -35.85 -6.29
C ASN A 428 2.21 -36.35 -4.99
N GLN A 429 1.29 -35.59 -4.42
CA GLN A 429 0.54 -35.96 -3.23
C GLN A 429 -0.37 -37.16 -3.51
N SER A 430 -0.96 -37.22 -4.70
CA SER A 430 -1.76 -38.37 -5.15
C SER A 430 -0.93 -39.66 -5.31
N ARG A 431 0.41 -39.57 -5.41
CA ARG A 431 1.31 -40.73 -5.47
C ARG A 431 1.58 -41.36 -4.11
N GLU A 432 1.39 -40.64 -3.01
CA GLU A 432 1.64 -41.14 -1.64
C GLU A 432 0.63 -42.24 -1.20
N GLY A 433 -0.39 -42.54 -2.01
CA GLY A 433 -1.33 -43.65 -1.82
C GLY A 433 -1.36 -44.68 -2.97
N ALA A 434 -0.48 -44.58 -3.97
CA ALA A 434 -0.49 -45.48 -5.11
C ALA A 434 0.01 -46.87 -4.72
N ASN A 435 -0.76 -47.92 -5.03
CA ASN A 435 -0.37 -49.31 -4.79
C ASN A 435 0.78 -49.69 -5.74
N LEU A 436 2.02 -49.46 -5.31
CA LEU A 436 3.23 -49.72 -6.08
C LEU A 436 3.34 -51.17 -6.55
N GLU A 437 2.74 -52.12 -5.83
CA GLU A 437 2.67 -53.52 -6.26
C GLU A 437 1.80 -53.70 -7.51
N TYR A 438 0.67 -53.00 -7.59
CA TYR A 438 -0.16 -53.03 -8.81
C TYR A 438 0.58 -52.40 -9.99
N LEU A 439 1.21 -51.24 -9.78
CA LEU A 439 1.99 -50.58 -10.83
C LEU A 439 3.16 -51.46 -11.30
N LYS A 440 3.86 -52.12 -10.38
CA LYS A 440 4.93 -53.07 -10.69
C LYS A 440 4.43 -54.23 -11.56
N ASN A 441 3.27 -54.81 -11.23
CA ASN A 441 2.69 -55.91 -12.01
C ASN A 441 2.26 -55.45 -13.41
N VAL A 442 1.62 -54.28 -13.53
CA VAL A 442 1.21 -53.73 -14.83
C VAL A 442 2.44 -53.39 -15.69
N ILE A 443 3.52 -52.85 -15.11
CA ILE A 443 4.77 -52.58 -15.84
C ILE A 443 5.46 -53.88 -16.27
N LEU A 444 5.53 -54.87 -15.39
CA LEU A 444 6.11 -56.17 -15.70
C LEU A 444 5.35 -56.83 -16.87
N GLU A 445 4.03 -56.81 -16.82
CA GLU A 445 3.17 -57.37 -17.86
C GLU A 445 3.26 -56.56 -19.15
N PHE A 446 3.38 -55.23 -19.08
CA PHE A 446 3.63 -54.35 -20.23
C PHE A 446 4.94 -54.64 -20.97
N LEU A 447 6.00 -55.03 -20.24
CA LEU A 447 7.31 -55.35 -20.82
C LEU A 447 7.41 -56.78 -21.38
N VAL A 448 6.60 -57.70 -20.87
CA VAL A 448 6.63 -59.12 -21.25
C VAL A 448 5.59 -59.44 -22.35
N CYS A 449 4.50 -58.67 -22.43
CA CYS A 449 3.42 -58.94 -23.38
C CYS A 449 3.79 -58.51 -24.80
N PRO A 450 3.68 -59.40 -25.82
CA PRO A 450 4.03 -59.10 -27.21
C PRO A 450 2.88 -58.42 -27.99
N ASP A 451 1.68 -58.32 -27.41
CA ASP A 451 0.49 -57.82 -28.10
C ASP A 451 0.33 -56.30 -27.94
N SER A 452 0.44 -55.56 -29.05
CA SER A 452 0.38 -54.09 -29.09
C SER A 452 -0.94 -53.51 -28.56
N SER A 453 -2.06 -54.23 -28.71
CA SER A 453 -3.37 -53.85 -28.14
C SER A 453 -3.39 -53.91 -26.61
N SER A 454 -2.87 -54.99 -26.03
CA SER A 454 -2.78 -55.19 -24.57
C SER A 454 -1.78 -54.21 -23.97
N GLN A 455 -0.68 -53.98 -24.68
CA GLN A 455 0.34 -52.99 -24.34
C GLN A 455 -0.23 -51.56 -24.27
N SER A 456 -1.07 -51.16 -25.22
CA SER A 456 -1.76 -49.85 -25.20
C SER A 456 -2.74 -49.71 -24.00
N HIS A 457 -3.47 -50.77 -23.66
CA HIS A 457 -4.35 -50.76 -22.48
C HIS A 457 -3.56 -50.67 -21.17
N MET A 458 -2.46 -51.43 -21.04
CA MET A 458 -1.57 -51.35 -19.88
C MET A 458 -0.85 -49.99 -19.80
N PHE A 459 -0.49 -49.38 -20.94
CA PHE A 459 0.04 -48.02 -20.98
C PHE A 459 -0.95 -47.00 -20.44
N ASN A 460 -2.22 -47.07 -20.85
CA ASN A 460 -3.26 -46.18 -20.32
C ASN A 460 -3.43 -46.37 -18.79
N ALA A 461 -3.35 -47.60 -18.29
CA ALA A 461 -3.35 -47.86 -16.85
C ALA A 461 -2.12 -47.23 -16.15
N ILE A 462 -0.91 -47.40 -16.70
CA ILE A 462 0.32 -46.79 -16.18
C ILE A 462 0.22 -45.26 -16.19
N ALA A 463 -0.23 -44.66 -17.30
CA ALA A 463 -0.41 -43.22 -17.46
C ALA A 463 -1.43 -42.65 -16.46
N THR A 464 -2.48 -43.41 -16.15
CA THR A 464 -3.50 -43.03 -15.16
C THR A 464 -2.95 -43.11 -13.74
N ILE A 465 -2.25 -44.19 -13.38
CA ILE A 465 -1.66 -44.37 -12.04
C ILE A 465 -0.56 -43.32 -11.79
N LEU A 466 0.28 -43.07 -12.79
CA LEU A 466 1.38 -42.10 -12.71
C LEU A 466 0.97 -40.65 -13.00
N HIS A 467 -0.31 -40.42 -13.34
CA HIS A 467 -0.92 -39.13 -13.65
C HIS A 467 -0.13 -38.34 -14.70
N PHE A 468 0.11 -38.95 -15.86
CA PHE A 468 0.81 -38.30 -16.97
C PHE A 468 0.04 -37.08 -17.47
N SER A 469 0.78 -36.01 -17.79
CA SER A 469 0.20 -34.85 -18.47
C SER A 469 -0.23 -35.20 -19.90
N PRO A 470 -1.20 -34.47 -20.47
CA PRO A 470 -1.62 -34.67 -21.86
C PRO A 470 -0.45 -34.58 -22.86
N SER A 471 0.53 -33.73 -22.58
CA SER A 471 1.77 -33.58 -23.37
C SER A 471 2.70 -34.79 -23.28
N GLU A 472 2.79 -35.45 -22.12
CA GLU A 472 3.59 -36.66 -21.94
C GLU A 472 2.94 -37.88 -22.60
N MET A 473 1.61 -37.98 -22.50
CA MET A 473 0.84 -39.02 -23.21
C MET A 473 1.03 -38.92 -24.73
N GLN A 474 0.97 -37.71 -25.29
CA GLN A 474 1.18 -37.48 -26.72
C GLN A 474 2.61 -37.82 -27.17
N ARG A 475 3.64 -37.43 -26.39
CA ARG A 475 5.04 -37.78 -26.69
C ARG A 475 5.23 -39.29 -26.77
N ILE A 476 4.71 -40.03 -25.78
CA ILE A 476 4.92 -41.48 -25.71
C ILE A 476 4.08 -42.22 -26.76
N GLN A 477 2.86 -41.77 -27.07
CA GLN A 477 2.06 -42.34 -28.17
C GLN A 477 2.73 -42.15 -29.54
N THR A 478 3.43 -41.02 -29.74
CA THR A 478 4.17 -40.76 -30.98
C THR A 478 5.36 -41.70 -31.12
N GLU A 479 6.06 -42.01 -30.03
CA GLU A 479 7.19 -42.95 -30.02
C GLU A 479 6.76 -44.42 -30.04
N GLN A 480 5.63 -44.78 -29.43
CA GLN A 480 5.09 -46.15 -29.45
C GLN A 480 4.56 -46.57 -30.82
N SER A 481 4.15 -45.63 -31.68
CA SER A 481 3.79 -45.95 -33.07
C SER A 481 4.99 -46.36 -33.94
N ILE A 482 6.22 -46.23 -33.42
CA ILE A 482 7.49 -46.51 -34.13
C ILE A 482 8.04 -47.89 -33.75
N TRP A 483 7.53 -48.51 -32.67
CA TRP A 483 7.82 -49.88 -32.23
C TRP A 483 6.73 -50.84 -32.71
#